data_AF-A0A254SGY7-F1
#
_entry.id   AF-A0A254SGY7-F1
#
_cell.length_a   1.000
_cell.length_b   1.000
_cell.length_c   1.000
_cell.angle_alpha   90.00
_cell.angle_beta   90.00
_cell.angle_gamma   90.00
#
_symmetry.space_group_name_H-M   'P 1'
#
loop_
_entity.id
_entity.type
_entity.pdbx_description
1 polymer ?
#
loop_
_entity_poly.entity_id
_entity_poly.type
_entity_poly.pdbx_seq_one_letter_code
_entity_poly.pdbx_strand_id
1 'polypeptide(L)'
;MAYYDDAEKLDIYGILDGPLKFTEKYVLEYTINGKEQKDISYSQNDSNYKQTWSGSLKFYAASYCNVYIGGDVFPCRRHLRKAADVEIYIKRKSGGGRQLLAQKTVDIRDFHQSLLLTQVHFGSDKEQYKTRSRLNFDWDRAEPIVLDGTNDTIYHYTVWYWDKNNYKESNTIKDELLIEIPSSYKQ
;
A
#
# COMPACT_ATOMS: atom_id res chain seq x y z
N MET A 1 -29.42 -8.96 -0.43
CA MET A 1 -28.11 -9.16 0.24
C MET A 1 -27.24 -10.20 -0.48
N ALA A 2 -27.79 -11.27 -1.07
CA ALA A 2 -27.02 -12.31 -1.79
C ALA A 2 -26.19 -11.88 -3.02
N TYR A 3 -26.39 -10.68 -3.58
CA TYR A 3 -25.69 -10.23 -4.80
C TYR A 3 -24.22 -9.82 -4.56
N TYR A 4 -23.83 -9.54 -3.31
CA TYR A 4 -22.48 -9.11 -2.94
C TYR A 4 -21.68 -10.22 -2.24
N ASP A 5 -22.26 -11.41 -2.07
CA ASP A 5 -21.64 -12.52 -1.35
C ASP A 5 -20.41 -13.11 -2.07
N ASP A 6 -20.27 -12.84 -3.36
CA ASP A 6 -19.13 -13.24 -4.22
C ASP A 6 -18.25 -12.04 -4.63
N ALA A 7 -18.44 -10.89 -3.99
CA ALA A 7 -17.60 -9.73 -4.25
C ALA A 7 -16.19 -9.99 -3.70
N GLU A 8 -15.21 -10.06 -4.58
CA GLU A 8 -13.81 -10.20 -4.23
C GLU A 8 -13.15 -8.83 -4.24
N LYS A 9 -12.21 -8.63 -3.32
CA LYS A 9 -11.64 -7.32 -3.02
C LYS A 9 -10.12 -7.32 -3.08
N LEU A 10 -9.58 -6.24 -3.64
CA LEU A 10 -8.19 -5.85 -3.51
C LEU A 10 -8.12 -4.49 -2.84
N ASP A 11 -7.59 -4.47 -1.63
CA ASP A 11 -7.20 -3.27 -0.90
C ASP A 11 -5.74 -2.92 -1.20
N ILE A 12 -5.46 -1.64 -1.41
CA ILE A 12 -4.12 -1.10 -1.54
C ILE A 12 -3.93 -0.11 -0.40
N TYR A 13 -2.87 -0.30 0.37
CA TYR A 13 -2.42 0.61 1.41
C TYR A 13 -0.94 0.94 1.21
N GLY A 14 -0.62 2.21 1.32
CA GLY A 14 0.73 2.74 1.20
C GLY A 14 1.03 3.72 2.30
N ILE A 15 2.26 3.72 2.81
CA ILE A 15 2.72 4.70 3.78
C ILE A 15 4.08 5.23 3.35
N LEU A 16 4.19 6.56 3.28
CA LEU A 16 5.44 7.27 3.07
C LEU A 16 5.78 8.03 4.35
N ASP A 17 6.93 7.68 4.91
CA ASP A 17 7.46 8.19 6.18
C ASP A 17 8.86 8.77 5.97
N GLY A 18 9.30 9.63 6.88
CA GLY A 18 10.62 10.26 6.86
C GLY A 18 10.58 11.80 6.75
N PRO A 19 11.73 12.47 6.97
CA PRO A 19 11.84 13.92 7.11
C PRO A 19 11.00 14.73 6.13
N LEU A 20 10.40 15.84 6.59
CA LEU A 20 9.51 16.67 5.76
C LEU A 20 10.15 17.05 4.42
N LYS A 21 11.45 17.36 4.43
CA LYS A 21 12.26 17.68 3.24
C LYS A 21 12.25 16.58 2.15
N PHE A 22 11.96 15.34 2.50
CA PHE A 22 11.84 14.21 1.58
C PHE A 22 10.37 13.93 1.26
N THR A 23 9.52 13.80 2.27
CA THR A 23 8.10 13.46 2.06
C THR A 23 7.37 14.55 1.26
N GLU A 24 7.82 15.81 1.28
CA GLU A 24 7.29 16.85 0.38
C GLU A 24 7.71 16.69 -1.08
N LYS A 25 8.89 16.14 -1.35
CA LYS A 25 9.48 15.99 -2.69
C LYS A 25 9.06 14.72 -3.40
N TYR A 26 8.71 13.68 -2.65
CA TYR A 26 8.37 12.38 -3.20
C TYR A 26 6.93 11.98 -2.95
N VAL A 27 6.42 11.09 -3.79
CA VAL A 27 5.11 10.44 -3.68
C VAL A 27 5.22 8.98 -4.06
N LEU A 28 4.40 8.13 -3.44
CA LEU A 28 4.14 6.79 -3.95
C LEU A 28 3.15 6.88 -5.12
N GLU A 29 3.52 6.31 -6.25
CA GLU A 29 2.70 6.17 -7.44
C GLU A 29 2.34 4.69 -7.62
N TYR A 30 1.05 4.40 -7.74
CA TYR A 30 0.55 3.06 -8.00
C TYR A 30 -0.01 3.01 -9.42
N THR A 31 0.39 1.99 -10.17
CA THR A 31 -0.14 1.72 -11.50
C THR A 31 -0.81 0.35 -11.46
N ILE A 32 -2.04 0.25 -11.95
CA ILE A 32 -2.79 -1.02 -12.04
C ILE A 32 -3.18 -1.22 -13.49
N ASN A 33 -2.77 -2.33 -14.08
CA ASN A 33 -3.00 -2.67 -15.49
C ASN A 33 -2.57 -1.52 -16.42
N GLY A 34 -1.39 -0.94 -16.16
CA GLY A 34 -0.82 0.18 -16.90
C GLY A 34 -1.47 1.55 -16.67
N LYS A 35 -2.45 1.67 -15.75
CA LYS A 35 -3.12 2.94 -15.42
C LYS A 35 -2.71 3.46 -14.05
N GLU A 36 -2.23 4.71 -14.03
CA GLU A 36 -1.94 5.43 -12.78
C GLU A 36 -3.20 5.60 -11.93
N GLN A 37 -3.08 5.30 -10.65
CA GLN A 37 -4.16 5.43 -9.67
C GLN A 37 -4.11 6.81 -9.01
N LYS A 38 -4.95 7.72 -9.50
CA LYS A 38 -5.07 9.08 -8.98
C LYS A 38 -5.93 9.14 -7.71
N ASP A 39 -5.75 10.20 -6.94
CA ASP A 39 -6.56 10.56 -5.76
C ASP A 39 -6.66 9.46 -4.68
N ILE A 40 -5.59 8.66 -4.55
CA ILE A 40 -5.47 7.63 -3.51
C ILE A 40 -4.69 8.13 -2.29
N SER A 41 -4.02 9.27 -2.39
CA SER A 41 -3.20 9.82 -1.33
C SER A 41 -4.00 10.71 -0.40
N TYR A 42 -3.78 10.58 0.90
CA TYR A 42 -4.32 11.47 1.93
C TYR A 42 -3.29 11.65 3.05
N SER A 43 -3.37 12.79 3.74
CA SER A 43 -2.56 13.05 4.92
C SER A 43 -3.38 12.78 6.17
N GLN A 44 -2.82 12.06 7.13
CA GLN A 44 -3.45 11.83 8.42
C GLN A 44 -2.44 12.06 9.54
N ASN A 45 -2.88 12.71 10.62
CA ASN A 45 -2.12 12.75 11.86
C ASN A 45 -2.39 11.45 12.62
N ASP A 46 -1.36 10.66 12.88
CA ASP A 46 -1.44 9.49 13.74
C ASP A 46 -1.11 9.94 15.18
N SER A 47 -2.09 9.85 16.10
CA SER A 47 -1.94 10.29 17.49
C SER A 47 -0.92 9.48 18.28
N ASN A 48 -0.59 8.28 17.82
CA ASN A 48 0.46 7.44 18.40
C ASN A 48 1.84 7.68 17.75
N TYR A 49 1.90 8.49 16.69
CA TYR A 49 3.14 8.84 16.01
C TYR A 49 3.88 9.95 16.76
N LYS A 50 4.78 9.55 17.67
CA LYS A 50 5.70 10.45 18.36
C LYS A 50 6.95 10.69 17.50
N GLN A 51 6.95 11.83 16.81
CA GLN A 51 8.06 12.28 15.97
C GLN A 51 9.32 12.62 16.79
N THR A 52 10.49 12.19 16.31
CA THR A 52 11.80 12.72 16.75
C THR A 52 12.34 13.81 15.81
N TRP A 53 11.63 14.09 14.71
CA TRP A 53 11.99 15.04 13.65
C TRP A 53 10.70 15.63 13.03
N SER A 54 10.73 16.84 12.47
CA SER A 54 9.53 17.46 11.87
C SER A 54 9.08 16.74 10.61
N GLY A 55 7.88 16.15 10.66
CA GLY A 55 7.42 15.21 9.65
C GLY A 55 5.93 15.16 9.38
N SER A 56 5.59 14.46 8.30
CA SER A 56 4.21 14.04 8.02
C SER A 56 4.22 12.61 7.48
N LEU A 57 3.28 11.80 7.98
CA LEU A 57 2.95 10.52 7.36
C LEU A 57 2.01 10.79 6.21
N LYS A 58 2.35 10.26 5.04
CA LYS A 58 1.44 10.26 3.89
C LYS A 58 0.92 8.86 3.68
N PHE A 59 -0.40 8.76 3.68
CA PHE A 59 -1.09 7.51 3.47
C PHE A 59 -1.62 7.46 2.04
N TYR A 60 -1.69 6.25 1.52
CA TYR A 60 -2.23 5.94 0.21
C TYR A 60 -3.23 4.82 0.43
N ALA A 61 -4.49 4.99 0.02
CA ALA A 61 -5.49 3.94 0.12
C ALA A 61 -6.37 3.89 -1.13
N ALA A 62 -6.60 2.67 -1.61
CA ALA A 62 -7.56 2.39 -2.65
C ALA A 62 -8.17 1.01 -2.45
N SER A 63 -9.38 0.82 -2.95
CA SER A 63 -10.12 -0.43 -2.83
C SER A 63 -10.83 -0.73 -4.14
N TYR A 64 -10.64 -1.96 -4.63
CA TYR A 64 -11.12 -2.46 -5.90
C TYR A 64 -11.91 -3.74 -5.70
N CYS A 65 -12.97 -3.92 -6.50
CA CYS A 65 -13.79 -5.13 -6.46
C CYS A 65 -14.05 -5.67 -7.85
N ASN A 66 -14.25 -6.99 -7.93
CA ASN A 66 -14.67 -7.68 -9.15
C ASN A 66 -16.08 -7.24 -9.62
N VAL A 67 -16.92 -6.76 -8.71
CA VAL A 67 -18.27 -6.22 -8.98
C VAL A 67 -18.37 -4.75 -8.58
N TYR A 68 -19.19 -3.98 -9.29
CA TYR A 68 -19.47 -2.59 -8.91
C TYR A 68 -20.47 -2.55 -7.75
N ILE A 69 -20.09 -1.92 -6.64
CA ILE A 69 -20.94 -1.77 -5.46
C ILE A 69 -21.11 -0.26 -5.20
N GLY A 70 -22.34 0.24 -5.33
CA GLY A 70 -22.64 1.64 -5.03
C GLY A 70 -22.97 1.85 -3.55
N GLY A 71 -22.23 2.73 -2.88
CA GLY A 71 -22.61 3.37 -1.60
C GLY A 71 -22.52 2.52 -0.31
N ASP A 72 -22.03 3.20 0.76
CA ASP A 72 -21.99 2.98 2.22
C ASP A 72 -21.76 1.59 2.86
N VAL A 73 -22.11 0.49 2.21
CA VAL A 73 -22.03 -0.85 2.83
C VAL A 73 -20.69 -1.54 2.54
N PHE A 74 -20.09 -1.22 1.39
CA PHE A 74 -18.80 -1.76 0.95
C PHE A 74 -17.96 -0.62 0.39
N PRO A 75 -16.81 -0.24 0.99
CA PRO A 75 -15.99 0.86 0.52
C PRO A 75 -15.19 0.41 -0.71
N CYS A 76 -15.89 0.11 -1.80
CA CYS A 76 -15.32 -0.39 -3.02
C CYS A 76 -15.76 0.46 -4.20
N ARG A 77 -15.01 1.53 -4.44
CA ARG A 77 -15.38 2.59 -5.40
C ARG A 77 -14.88 2.30 -6.81
N ARG A 78 -14.03 1.27 -6.98
CA ARG A 78 -13.33 0.96 -8.22
C ARG A 78 -13.57 -0.49 -8.61
N HIS A 79 -13.72 -0.73 -9.90
CA HIS A 79 -14.08 -2.04 -10.41
C HIS A 79 -12.92 -2.66 -11.21
N LEU A 80 -12.62 -3.93 -10.94
CA LEU A 80 -11.47 -4.68 -11.43
C LEU A 80 -11.84 -6.14 -11.69
N ARG A 81 -12.16 -6.50 -12.94
CA ARG A 81 -12.74 -7.81 -13.31
C ARG A 81 -11.76 -8.98 -13.44
N LYS A 82 -10.46 -8.69 -13.52
CA LYS A 82 -9.43 -9.65 -13.91
C LYS A 82 -8.23 -9.49 -12.98
N ALA A 83 -7.19 -10.26 -13.26
CA ALA A 83 -5.88 -10.04 -12.67
C ALA A 83 -5.47 -8.57 -12.71
N ALA A 84 -4.83 -8.17 -11.62
CA ALA A 84 -4.29 -6.87 -11.36
C ALA A 84 -2.76 -6.95 -11.50
N ASP A 85 -2.23 -6.38 -12.57
CA ASP A 85 -0.81 -6.10 -12.70
C ASP A 85 -0.54 -4.80 -11.96
N VAL A 86 0.01 -4.91 -10.76
CA VAL A 86 0.29 -3.76 -9.90
C VAL A 86 1.77 -3.44 -9.91
N GLU A 87 2.09 -2.20 -10.22
CA GLU A 87 3.43 -1.63 -10.14
C GLU A 87 3.41 -0.46 -9.15
N ILE A 88 4.45 -0.38 -8.33
CA ILE A 88 4.58 0.63 -7.29
C ILE A 88 5.89 1.37 -7.52
N TYR A 89 5.80 2.69 -7.60
CA TYR A 89 6.94 3.55 -7.85
C TYR A 89 7.09 4.56 -6.72
N ILE A 90 8.33 4.90 -6.38
CA ILE A 90 8.63 6.18 -5.74
C ILE A 90 8.89 7.21 -6.83
N LYS A 91 8.13 8.30 -6.82
CA LYS A 91 8.21 9.34 -7.85
C LYS A 91 8.57 10.67 -7.23
N ARG A 92 9.51 11.38 -7.85
CA ARG A 92 9.83 12.75 -7.50
C ARG A 92 8.81 13.68 -8.13
N LYS A 93 8.22 14.57 -7.33
CA LYS A 93 7.21 15.53 -7.81
C LYS A 93 7.78 16.51 -8.85
N SER A 94 9.04 16.91 -8.69
CA SER A 94 9.76 17.78 -9.62
C SER A 94 10.85 17.00 -10.36
N GLY A 95 10.98 17.21 -11.67
CA GLY A 95 12.02 16.59 -12.49
C GLY A 95 11.69 15.20 -13.05
N GLY A 96 10.51 14.63 -12.74
CA GLY A 96 9.93 13.49 -13.47
C GLY A 96 10.56 12.11 -13.23
N GLY A 97 11.62 12.00 -12.43
CA GLY A 97 12.23 10.72 -12.07
C GLY A 97 11.28 9.83 -11.25
N ARG A 98 11.14 8.57 -11.66
CA ARG A 98 10.45 7.54 -10.89
C ARG A 98 11.28 6.25 -10.87
N GLN A 99 11.22 5.53 -9.76
CA GLN A 99 11.94 4.28 -9.57
C GLN A 99 10.96 3.20 -9.12
N LEU A 100 11.02 2.04 -9.77
CA LEU A 100 10.17 0.90 -9.45
C LEU A 100 10.61 0.33 -8.10
N LEU A 101 9.65 0.17 -7.18
CA LEU A 101 9.85 -0.41 -5.86
C LEU A 101 9.40 -1.87 -5.80
N ALA A 102 8.25 -2.16 -6.41
CA ALA A 102 7.67 -3.49 -6.44
C ALA A 102 6.73 -3.67 -7.63
N GLN A 103 6.64 -4.91 -8.10
CA GLN A 103 5.69 -5.33 -9.12
C GLN A 103 5.11 -6.69 -8.74
N LYS A 104 3.80 -6.88 -8.89
CA LYS A 104 3.16 -8.20 -8.76
C LYS A 104 1.87 -8.27 -9.58
N THR A 105 1.61 -9.45 -10.12
CA THR A 105 0.34 -9.81 -10.72
C THR A 105 -0.47 -10.63 -9.73
N VAL A 106 -1.72 -10.24 -9.48
CA VAL A 106 -2.63 -10.99 -8.59
C VAL A 106 -3.98 -11.15 -9.25
N ASP A 107 -4.50 -12.38 -9.29
CA ASP A 107 -5.90 -12.60 -9.64
C ASP A 107 -6.76 -12.26 -8.42
N ILE A 108 -7.59 -11.22 -8.55
CA ILE A 108 -8.53 -10.83 -7.48
C ILE A 108 -9.48 -11.98 -7.12
N ARG A 109 -9.66 -12.96 -8.01
CA ARG A 109 -10.50 -14.15 -7.78
C ARG A 109 -9.91 -15.22 -6.89
N ASP A 110 -8.62 -15.11 -6.60
CA ASP A 110 -7.95 -16.11 -5.79
C ASP A 110 -8.27 -15.99 -4.30
N PHE A 111 -8.67 -14.79 -3.88
CA PHE A 111 -8.92 -14.47 -2.48
C PHE A 111 -10.15 -13.58 -2.36
N HIS A 112 -11.04 -13.89 -1.44
CA HIS A 112 -12.21 -13.06 -1.17
C HIS A 112 -11.81 -11.61 -0.80
N GLN A 113 -10.76 -11.45 0.00
CA GLN A 113 -10.14 -10.16 0.27
C GLN A 113 -8.62 -10.30 0.29
N SER A 114 -7.97 -9.42 -0.47
CA SER A 114 -6.51 -9.29 -0.53
C SER A 114 -6.10 -7.86 -0.20
N LEU A 115 -4.90 -7.72 0.37
CA LEU A 115 -4.31 -6.45 0.76
C LEU A 115 -2.89 -6.38 0.19
N LEU A 116 -2.64 -5.35 -0.61
CA LEU A 116 -1.30 -4.87 -0.91
C LEU A 116 -0.93 -3.78 0.09
N LEU A 117 0.10 -4.01 0.91
CA LEU A 117 0.63 -3.01 1.83
C LEU A 117 2.07 -2.66 1.46
N THR A 118 2.35 -1.37 1.27
CA THR A 118 3.69 -0.87 0.96
C THR A 118 4.09 0.21 1.95
N GLN A 119 5.31 0.13 2.47
CA GLN A 119 5.86 1.13 3.37
C GLN A 119 7.22 1.57 2.89
N VAL A 120 7.42 2.89 2.90
CA VAL A 120 8.68 3.52 2.55
C VAL A 120 9.07 4.48 3.66
N HIS A 121 10.30 4.37 4.13
CA HIS A 121 10.91 5.29 5.08
C HIS A 121 12.11 5.99 4.42
N PHE A 122 12.09 7.31 4.38
CA PHE A 122 13.24 8.13 4.01
C PHE A 122 14.17 8.31 5.20
N GLY A 123 15.39 7.81 5.08
CA GLY A 123 16.40 7.92 6.12
C GLY A 123 17.67 7.19 5.71
N SER A 124 18.79 7.61 6.28
CA SER A 124 20.06 6.88 6.15
C SER A 124 20.15 5.71 7.13
N ASP A 125 19.23 5.63 8.10
CA ASP A 125 19.28 4.70 9.22
C ASP A 125 17.88 4.11 9.48
N LYS A 126 17.73 2.79 9.29
CA LYS A 126 16.46 2.10 9.50
C LYS A 126 16.02 2.11 10.97
N GLU A 127 16.93 2.27 11.92
CA GLU A 127 16.61 2.32 13.35
C GLU A 127 15.87 3.60 13.74
N GLN A 128 15.86 4.60 12.85
CA GLN A 128 15.05 5.82 13.00
C GLN A 128 13.60 5.61 12.61
N TYR A 129 13.26 4.46 12.00
CA TYR A 129 11.89 4.06 11.77
C TYR A 129 11.11 3.96 13.08
N LYS A 130 9.81 4.29 13.03
CA LYS A 130 8.91 4.23 14.19
C LYS A 130 7.84 3.17 14.00
N THR A 131 7.81 2.22 14.92
CA THR A 131 6.73 1.23 15.07
C THR A 131 5.37 1.91 15.17
N ARG A 132 4.40 1.43 14.39
CA ARG A 132 3.01 1.93 14.38
C ARG A 132 2.05 0.95 15.05
N SER A 133 0.90 1.46 15.46
CA SER A 133 -0.13 0.64 16.14
C SER A 133 -0.89 -0.30 15.20
N ARG A 134 -0.90 -0.02 13.90
CA ARG A 134 -1.54 -0.83 12.85
C ARG A 134 -0.70 -0.78 11.58
N LEU A 135 -0.85 -1.81 10.76
CA LEU A 135 -0.17 -1.96 9.48
C LEU A 135 1.32 -1.71 9.66
N ASN A 136 1.93 -2.24 10.72
CA ASN A 136 3.37 -2.11 10.95
C ASN A 136 4.09 -3.30 10.33
N PHE A 137 5.19 -3.05 9.63
CA PHE A 137 6.00 -4.12 9.08
C PHE A 137 7.16 -4.52 9.97
N ASP A 138 7.63 -5.73 9.73
CA ASP A 138 8.94 -6.19 10.14
C ASP A 138 10.00 -5.50 9.25
N TRP A 139 10.63 -4.46 9.80
CA TRP A 139 11.60 -3.64 9.08
C TRP A 139 12.95 -4.32 8.89
N ASP A 140 13.18 -5.47 9.52
CA ASP A 140 14.36 -6.28 9.21
C ASP A 140 14.31 -6.88 7.82
N ARG A 141 13.12 -6.94 7.21
CA ARG A 141 12.89 -7.37 5.82
C ARG A 141 13.00 -6.23 4.81
N ALA A 142 13.13 -4.98 5.25
CA ALA A 142 13.19 -3.83 4.37
C ALA A 142 14.60 -3.69 3.77
N GLU A 143 14.66 -3.56 2.45
CA GLU A 143 15.92 -3.37 1.74
C GLU A 143 16.19 -1.87 1.52
N PRO A 144 17.45 -1.41 1.66
CA PRO A 144 17.82 -0.05 1.32
C PRO A 144 17.91 0.10 -0.21
N ILE A 145 17.36 1.19 -0.72
CA ILE A 145 17.45 1.57 -2.13
C ILE A 145 17.99 3.00 -2.20
N VAL A 146 19.02 3.20 -3.03
CA VAL A 146 19.50 4.54 -3.37
C VAL A 146 18.69 5.06 -4.55
N LEU A 147 18.12 6.25 -4.39
CA LEU A 147 17.29 6.88 -5.41
C LEU A 147 18.13 7.50 -6.52
N ASP A 148 17.74 7.19 -7.74
CA ASP A 148 18.39 7.70 -8.94
C ASP A 148 18.37 9.25 -8.98
N GLY A 149 19.54 9.84 -9.18
CA GLY A 149 19.71 11.29 -9.38
C GLY A 149 19.70 12.16 -8.12
N THR A 150 19.52 11.59 -6.92
CA THR A 150 19.65 12.34 -5.65
C THR A 150 20.61 11.74 -4.63
N ASN A 151 20.99 10.47 -4.79
CA ASN A 151 21.71 9.70 -3.78
C ASN A 151 20.98 9.63 -2.42
N ASP A 152 19.67 9.92 -2.40
CA ASP A 152 18.85 9.74 -1.21
C ASP A 152 18.64 8.24 -0.96
N THR A 153 18.74 7.78 0.29
CA THR A 153 18.45 6.39 0.64
C THR A 153 17.02 6.28 1.19
N ILE A 154 16.31 5.26 0.73
CA ILE A 154 15.03 4.83 1.31
C ILE A 154 15.16 3.40 1.81
N TYR A 155 14.38 3.06 2.82
CA TYR A 155 14.07 1.69 3.18
C TYR A 155 12.66 1.39 2.72
N HIS A 156 12.47 0.27 2.03
CA HIS A 156 11.20 -0.07 1.42
C HIS A 156 10.85 -1.53 1.68
N TYR A 157 9.55 -1.77 1.90
CA TYR A 157 9.01 -3.11 1.92
C TYR A 157 7.56 -3.13 1.40
N THR A 158 7.26 -4.10 0.53
CA THR A 158 5.91 -4.36 0.00
C THR A 158 5.53 -5.79 0.31
N VAL A 159 4.33 -5.98 0.87
CA VAL A 159 3.77 -7.29 1.17
C VAL A 159 2.37 -7.41 0.63
N TRP A 160 2.05 -8.64 0.23
CA TRP A 160 0.72 -9.04 -0.17
C TRP A 160 0.16 -9.96 0.88
N TYR A 161 -1.04 -9.64 1.35
CA TYR A 161 -1.78 -10.45 2.29
C TYR A 161 -3.09 -10.90 1.67
N TRP A 162 -3.60 -12.03 2.13
CA TRP A 162 -5.03 -12.31 2.07
C TRP A 162 -5.59 -12.21 3.49
N ASP A 163 -6.81 -11.70 3.59
CA ASP A 163 -7.52 -11.65 4.87
C ASP A 163 -8.24 -12.99 5.06
N LYS A 164 -7.90 -13.73 6.13
CA LYS A 164 -8.54 -15.00 6.45
C LYS A 164 -9.92 -14.84 7.10
N ASN A 165 -10.34 -13.61 7.32
CA ASN A 165 -11.67 -13.34 7.85
C ASN A 165 -12.73 -13.75 6.83
N ASN A 166 -13.41 -14.86 7.12
CA ASN A 166 -14.55 -15.32 6.32
C ASN A 166 -15.83 -14.48 6.57
N TYR A 167 -15.79 -13.50 7.48
CA TYR A 167 -16.92 -12.61 7.73
C TYR A 167 -16.99 -11.49 6.69
N LYS A 168 -17.86 -11.73 5.70
CA LYS A 168 -18.16 -10.91 4.53
C LYS A 168 -18.62 -9.46 4.81
N GLU A 169 -18.76 -9.05 6.07
CA GLU A 169 -19.35 -7.75 6.47
C GLU A 169 -18.36 -6.82 7.19
N SER A 170 -17.13 -7.26 7.49
CA SER A 170 -16.17 -6.39 8.19
C SER A 170 -15.39 -5.51 7.22
N ASN A 171 -15.73 -4.23 7.18
CA ASN A 171 -15.01 -3.23 6.38
C ASN A 171 -13.63 -2.85 6.96
N THR A 172 -13.19 -3.49 8.04
CA THR A 172 -11.96 -3.13 8.75
C THR A 172 -10.97 -4.28 8.69
N ILE A 173 -9.84 -4.05 8.02
CA ILE A 173 -8.70 -4.98 8.03
C ILE A 173 -8.18 -5.11 9.46
N LYS A 174 -8.10 -6.32 9.98
CA LYS A 174 -7.48 -6.61 11.27
C LYS A 174 -6.13 -7.28 11.02
N ASP A 175 -5.06 -6.66 11.48
CA ASP A 175 -3.68 -7.13 11.23
C ASP A 175 -3.47 -8.59 11.64
N GLU A 176 -4.10 -9.04 12.72
CA GLU A 176 -4.08 -10.43 13.23
C GLU A 176 -4.73 -11.47 12.29
N LEU A 177 -5.50 -11.01 11.31
CA LEU A 177 -6.20 -11.84 10.32
C LEU A 177 -5.50 -11.86 8.95
N LEU A 178 -4.47 -11.03 8.76
CA LEU A 178 -3.69 -11.00 7.53
C LEU A 178 -2.72 -12.18 7.48
N ILE A 179 -2.77 -12.94 6.38
CA ILE A 179 -1.80 -13.98 6.08
C ILE A 179 -1.05 -13.58 4.82
N GLU A 180 0.29 -13.56 4.90
CA GLU A 180 1.15 -13.22 3.77
C GLU A 180 0.96 -14.23 2.63
N ILE A 181 0.72 -13.72 1.41
CA ILE A 181 0.68 -14.51 0.18
C ILE A 181 2.14 -14.70 -0.27
N PRO A 182 2.66 -15.94 -0.34
CA PRO A 182 4.04 -16.21 -0.72
C PRO A 182 4.40 -15.56 -2.06
N SER A 183 5.65 -15.13 -2.19
CA SER A 183 6.16 -14.57 -3.45
C SER A 183 6.09 -15.56 -4.62
N SER A 184 6.21 -16.86 -4.35
CA SER A 184 6.11 -17.96 -5.32
C SER A 184 4.68 -18.30 -5.76
N TYR A 185 3.65 -17.68 -5.19
CA TYR A 185 2.27 -17.97 -5.52
C TYR A 185 1.96 -17.53 -6.97
N LYS A 186 1.69 -18.52 -7.84
CA LYS A 186 1.32 -18.37 -9.26
C LYS A 186 2.27 -17.49 -10.11
N GLN A 187 3.58 -17.69 -9.92
CA GLN A 187 4.60 -17.23 -10.89
C GLN A 187 4.62 -18.11 -12.13
#